data_AF-A0A9D5GLQ2-F1
#
_entry.id   AF-A0A9D5GLQ2-F1
#
_cell.length_a   1.000
_cell.length_b   1.000
_cell.length_c   1.000
_cell.angle_alpha   90.00
_cell.angle_beta   90.00
_cell.angle_gamma   90.00
#
_symmetry.space_group_name_H-M   'P 1'
#
loop_
_entity.id
_entity.type
_entity.pdbx_description
1 polymer ?
#
loop_
_entity_poly.entity_id
_entity_poly.type
_entity_poly.pdbx_seq_one_letter_code
_entity_poly.pdbx_strand_id
1 'polypeptide(L)' 'MKQDSDAPSFGDIDELLERVGNKYLLVNAARVRAQQLVNKLDVLVDGADPEKAVSSAFAEIRAGKLNIEMDQSRGRK' A
#
# COMPACT_ATOMS: atom_id res chain seq x y z
N MET A 1 19.30 4.61 26.26
CA MET A 1 18.20 5.48 25.80
C MET A 1 17.63 4.83 24.56
N LYS A 2 16.39 4.34 24.61
CA LYS A 2 15.73 3.68 23.48
C LYS A 2 15.39 4.75 22.45
N GLN A 3 15.76 4.53 21.19
CA GLN A 3 15.31 5.36 20.08
C GLN A 3 13.83 5.09 19.87
N ASP A 4 12.97 5.93 20.44
CA ASP A 4 11.58 6.03 20.05
C ASP A 4 11.52 6.74 18.69
N SER A 5 11.76 5.97 17.63
CA SER A 5 11.43 6.35 16.26
C SER A 5 10.02 5.86 15.96
N ASP A 6 9.03 6.45 16.62
CA ASP A 6 7.58 6.25 16.35
C ASP A 6 7.14 6.95 15.05
N ALA A 7 8.04 7.04 14.07
CA ALA A 7 7.61 7.22 12.70
C ALA A 7 6.97 5.89 12.29
N PRO A 8 5.79 5.88 11.64
CA PRO A 8 5.29 4.65 11.06
C PRO A 8 6.32 4.21 10.03
N SER A 9 7.21 3.29 10.45
CA SER A 9 8.05 2.55 9.54
C SER A 9 7.08 1.99 8.53
N PHE A 10 7.21 2.41 7.28
CA PHE A 10 6.51 1.80 6.17
C PHE A 10 7.00 0.35 6.16
N GLY A 11 6.35 -0.49 6.98
CA GLY A 11 6.86 -1.78 7.45
C GLY A 11 7.49 -2.50 6.29
N ASP A 12 8.79 -2.79 6.47
CA ASP A 12 9.78 -3.15 5.45
C ASP A 12 9.23 -3.19 4.03
N ILE A 13 9.54 -2.17 3.23
CA ILE A 13 9.24 -2.15 1.79
C ILE A 13 9.69 -3.45 1.12
N ASP A 14 10.76 -4.07 1.62
CA ASP A 14 11.24 -5.38 1.17
C ASP A 14 10.20 -6.49 1.38
N GLU A 15 9.50 -6.57 2.53
CA GLU A 15 8.39 -7.52 2.75
C GLU A 15 7.26 -7.31 1.74
N LEU A 16 6.94 -6.04 1.47
CA LEU A 16 5.89 -5.67 0.50
C LEU A 16 6.31 -6.06 -0.92
N LEU A 17 7.59 -5.90 -1.26
CA LEU A 17 8.14 -6.28 -2.56
C LEU A 17 8.18 -7.79 -2.75
N GLU A 18 8.56 -8.56 -1.73
CA GLU A 18 8.52 -10.03 -1.77
C GLU A 18 7.11 -10.55 -2.03
N ARG A 19 6.11 -9.92 -1.41
CA ARG A 19 4.70 -10.30 -1.60
C ARG A 19 4.15 -9.96 -2.98
N VAL A 20 4.44 -8.76 -3.47
CA VAL A 20 3.90 -8.27 -4.75
C VAL A 20 4.72 -8.75 -5.95
N GLY A 21 5.99 -9.10 -5.75
CA GLY A 21 6.91 -9.60 -6.78
C GLY A 21 7.36 -8.57 -7.81
N ASN A 22 6.82 -7.35 -7.78
CA ASN A 22 7.17 -6.29 -8.73
C ASN A 22 7.03 -4.90 -8.10
N LYS A 23 8.14 -4.14 -8.04
CA LYS A 23 8.18 -2.80 -7.45
C LYS A 23 7.26 -1.78 -8.13
N TYR A 24 7.11 -1.87 -9.45
CA TYR A 24 6.25 -0.95 -10.19
C TYR A 24 4.77 -1.24 -9.92
N LEU A 25 4.43 -2.52 -9.76
CA LEU A 25 3.09 -2.93 -9.37
C LEU A 25 2.77 -2.48 -7.95
N LEU A 26 3.71 -2.64 -7.02
CA LEU A 26 3.57 -2.17 -5.63
C LEU A 26 3.29 -0.66 -5.58
N VAL A 27 4.11 0.14 -6.27
CA VAL A 27 3.95 1.60 -6.32
C VAL A 27 2.63 2.00 -6.98
N ASN A 28 2.25 1.35 -8.08
CA ASN A 28 0.98 1.64 -8.76
C ASN A 28 -0.23 1.25 -7.91
N ALA A 29 -0.21 0.10 -7.24
CA ALA A 29 -1.27 -0.35 -6.35
C ALA A 29 -1.44 0.62 -5.17
N ALA A 30 -0.32 1.00 -4.53
CA ALA A 30 -0.32 1.97 -3.44
C ALA A 30 -0.86 3.34 -3.90
N ARG A 31 -0.43 3.83 -5.08
CA ARG A 31 -0.93 5.09 -5.65
C ARG A 31 -2.43 5.05 -5.92
N VAL A 32 -2.91 4.03 -6.62
CA VAL A 32 -4.33 3.89 -6.97
C VAL A 32 -5.17 3.82 -5.69
N ARG A 33 -4.71 3.03 -4.71
CA ARG A 33 -5.44 2.90 -3.45
C ARG A 33 -5.42 4.18 -2.62
N ALA A 34 -4.28 4.86 -2.52
CA ALA A 34 -4.21 6.15 -1.83
C ALA A 34 -5.18 7.17 -2.45
N GLN A 35 -5.33 7.20 -3.78
CA GLN A 35 -6.31 8.05 -4.44
C GLN A 35 -7.76 7.68 -4.06
N GLN A 36 -8.07 6.40 -3.91
CA GLN A 36 -9.40 5.96 -3.44
C GLN A 36 -9.68 6.44 -2.01
N LEU A 37 -8.69 6.36 -1.12
CA LEU A 37 -8.81 6.85 0.25
C LEU A 37 -9.01 8.37 0.30
N VAL A 38 -8.27 9.13 -0.52
CA VAL A 38 -8.49 10.58 -0.70
C VAL A 38 -9.91 10.87 -1.21
N ASN A 39 -10.46 10.00 -2.05
CA ASN A 39 -11.84 10.07 -2.53
C ASN A 39 -12.87 9.56 -1.51
N LYS A 40 -12.49 9.44 -0.22
CA LYS A 40 -13.32 9.02 0.91
C LYS A 40 -13.85 7.59 0.81
N LEU A 41 -13.11 6.70 0.15
CA LEU A 41 -13.38 5.27 0.24
C LEU A 41 -12.91 4.75 1.60
N ASP A 42 -13.64 3.79 2.17
CA ASP A 42 -13.33 3.25 3.48
C ASP A 42 -12.01 2.50 3.51
N VAL A 43 -11.31 2.58 4.64
CA VAL A 43 -10.12 1.78 4.93
C VAL A 43 -10.50 0.32 5.19
N LEU A 44 -9.65 -0.62 4.76
CA LEU A 44 -9.93 -2.06 4.85
C LEU A 44 -9.24 -2.77 6.03
N VAL A 45 -8.46 -2.02 6.81
CA VAL A 45 -7.70 -2.53 7.96
C VAL A 45 -7.90 -1.64 9.18
N ASP A 46 -7.99 -2.27 10.35
CA ASP A 46 -8.11 -1.55 11.62
C ASP A 46 -6.84 -0.73 11.91
N GLY A 47 -7.03 0.50 12.39
CA GLY A 47 -5.94 1.43 12.71
C GLY A 47 -5.32 2.16 11.50
N ALA A 48 -5.82 1.92 10.28
CA ALA A 48 -5.47 2.77 9.14
C ALA A 48 -6.15 4.14 9.24
N ASP A 49 -5.42 5.16 8.82
CA ASP A 49 -5.86 6.55 8.83
C ASP A 49 -6.04 7.03 7.36
N PRO A 50 -7.26 7.34 6.91
CA PRO A 50 -7.50 7.80 5.54
C PRO A 50 -6.79 9.13 5.23
N GLU A 51 -6.46 9.96 6.23
CA GLU A 51 -5.65 11.17 6.04
C GLU A 51 -4.18 10.85 5.74
N LYS A 52 -3.73 9.65 6.13
CA LYS A 52 -2.42 9.07 5.77
C LYS A 52 -2.57 8.06 4.64
N ALA A 53 -3.22 8.47 3.55
CA ALA A 53 -3.65 7.60 2.45
C ALA A 53 -2.56 6.64 1.90
N VAL A 54 -1.30 7.09 1.77
CA VAL A 54 -0.21 6.23 1.28
C VAL A 54 0.17 5.16 2.30
N SER A 55 0.33 5.54 3.57
CA SER A 55 0.64 4.59 4.66
C SER A 55 -0.49 3.59 4.85
N SER A 56 -1.74 4.04 4.77
CA SER A 56 -2.93 3.19 4.86
C SER A 56 -3.05 2.24 3.68
N ALA A 57 -2.75 2.69 2.46
CA ALA A 57 -2.66 1.81 1.30
C ALA A 57 -1.61 0.70 1.49
N PHE A 58 -0.42 1.02 1.99
CA PHE A 58 0.59 0.01 2.29
C PHE A 58 0.16 -0.95 3.40
N ALA A 59 -0.53 -0.48 4.44
CA ALA A 59 -1.09 -1.34 5.48
C ALA A 59 -2.11 -2.34 4.91
N GLU A 60 -2.96 -1.91 3.98
CA GLU A 60 -3.93 -2.79 3.31
C GLU A 60 -3.28 -3.79 2.36
N ILE A 61 -2.23 -3.38 1.62
CA ILE A 61 -1.41 -4.28 0.80
C ILE A 61 -0.75 -5.33 1.68
N ARG A 62 -0.17 -4.92 2.81
CA ARG A 62 0.45 -5.80 3.80
C ARG A 62 -0.54 -6.78 4.41
N ALA A 63 -1.79 -6.36 4.62
CA ALA A 63 -2.84 -7.23 5.12
C ALA A 63 -3.42 -8.17 4.03
N GLY A 64 -3.04 -7.99 2.76
CA GLY A 64 -3.61 -8.74 1.64
C GLY A 64 -5.06 -8.41 1.36
N LYS A 65 -5.54 -7.23 1.77
CA LYS A 65 -6.94 -6.80 1.59
C LYS A 65 -7.22 -6.21 0.21
N LEU A 66 -6.17 -5.93 -0.56
CA LEU A 66 -6.28 -5.46 -1.94
C LEU A 66 -6.00 -6.59 -2.91
N ASN A 67 -6.92 -6.78 -3.86
CA ASN A 67 -6.69 -7.66 -5.01
C ASN A 67 -5.79 -6.92 -6.03
N ILE A 68 -4.48 -7.08 -5.90
CA ILE A 68 -3.50 -6.50 -6.82
C ILE A 68 -3.39 -7.43 -8.03
N GLU A 69 -4.37 -7.36 -8.93
CA GLU A 69 -4.29 -8.12 -10.17
C GLU A 69 -3.22 -7.51 -11.08
N MET A 70 -2.26 -8.34 -11.46
CA MET A 70 -1.33 -8.05 -12.54
C MET A 70 -2.11 -8.00 -13.85
N ASP A 71 -2.68 -6.85 -14.20
CA ASP A 71 -3.06 -6.62 -15.59
C ASP A 71 -1.78 -6.45 -16.42
N GLN A 72 -1.17 -7.58 -16.78
CA GLN A 72 -0.07 -7.63 -17.75
C GLN A 72 -0.52 -7.24 -19.17
N SER A 73 -1.79 -6.86 -19.34
CA SER A 73 -2.45 -6.65 -20.63
C SER A 73 -2.29 -5.23 -21.18
N ARG A 74 -1.88 -4.23 -20.39
CA ARG A 74 -1.75 -2.82 -20.85
C ARG A 74 -0.39 -2.46 -21.44
N GLY A 75 0.28 -3.42 -22.07
CA GLY A 75 1.61 -3.28 -22.68
C GLY A 75 1.70 -3.61 -24.17
N ARG A 76 0.59 -3.61 -24.94
CA ARG A 76 0.65 -3.66 -26.41
C ARG A 76 0.08 -2.37 -26.98
N LYS A 77 0.97 -1.43 -27.32
CA LYS A 77 0.78 -0.47 -28.39
C LYS A 77 1.96 -0.60 -29.34
#